data_AF-A0A4U6UG78-F1
#
_entry.id   AF-A0A4U6UG78-F1
#
_cell.length_a   1.000
_cell.length_b   1.000
_cell.length_c   1.000
_cell.angle_alpha   90.00
_cell.angle_beta   90.00
_cell.angle_gamma   90.00
#
_symmetry.space_group_name_H-M   'P 1'
#
loop_
_entity.id
_entity.type
_entity.pdbx_description
1 polymer ?
#
loop_
_entity_poly.entity_id
_entity_poly.type
_entity_poly.pdbx_seq_one_letter_code
_entity_poly.pdbx_strand_id
1 'polypeptide(L)'
;MEEWVVDFRWPFGPREVREWDQLLAKLDPVRLNDQKDKAVWKLESKGQYTTRLMYRFLTFRGVNDRRAAKLWKNKLPMKIRVFLRQTFHNRLPTGLALKSKMYQLPTLWGAGKH
;
A
#
# COMPACT_ATOMS: atom_id res chain seq x y z
N MET A 1 7.90 -8.48 41.42
CA MET A 1 7.24 -7.85 40.26
C MET A 1 7.98 -8.40 39.07
N GLU A 2 7.36 -9.27 38.28
CA GLU A 2 7.96 -9.77 37.04
C GLU A 2 8.03 -8.60 36.05
N GLU A 3 9.25 -8.18 35.74
CA GLU A 3 9.52 -7.19 34.72
C GLU A 3 9.33 -7.87 33.36
N TRP A 4 8.40 -7.37 32.54
CA TRP A 4 8.15 -7.91 31.22
C TRP A 4 9.35 -7.62 30.30
N VAL A 5 10.26 -8.58 30.18
CA VAL A 5 11.40 -8.48 29.25
C VAL A 5 10.91 -8.89 27.86
N VAL A 6 10.71 -7.91 26.99
CA VAL A 6 10.38 -8.14 25.57
C VAL A 6 11.66 -7.97 24.74
N ASP A 7 12.25 -9.08 24.32
CA ASP A 7 13.43 -9.07 23.47
C ASP A 7 13.07 -8.77 22.02
N PHE A 8 13.44 -7.58 21.55
CA PHE A 8 13.27 -7.21 20.15
C PHE A 8 14.50 -7.61 19.34
N ARG A 9 14.26 -8.33 18.24
CA ARG A 9 15.32 -8.81 17.34
C ARG A 9 15.99 -7.68 16.53
N TRP A 10 15.40 -6.47 16.51
CA TRP A 10 15.88 -5.32 15.74
C TRP A 10 16.05 -4.11 16.66
N PRO A 11 17.14 -3.33 16.53
CA PRO A 11 17.28 -2.10 17.29
C PRO A 11 16.23 -1.09 16.81
N PHE A 12 15.50 -0.51 17.76
CA PHE A 12 14.56 0.58 17.47
C PHE A 12 15.31 1.86 17.13
N GLY A 13 14.88 2.56 16.08
CA GLY A 13 15.34 3.90 15.80
C GLY A 13 14.67 4.95 16.69
N PRO A 14 15.08 6.23 16.60
CA PRO A 14 14.53 7.31 17.43
C PRO A 14 13.03 7.56 17.23
N ARG A 15 12.47 7.09 16.12
CA ARG A 15 11.03 7.19 15.84
C ARG A 15 10.29 6.06 16.55
N GLU A 16 10.80 4.84 16.40
CA GLU A 16 10.22 3.63 16.96
C GLU A 16 10.23 3.66 18.50
N VAL A 17 11.30 4.20 19.11
CA VAL A 17 11.35 4.44 20.57
C VAL A 17 10.24 5.42 21.01
N ARG A 18 9.99 6.48 20.25
CA ARG A 18 8.88 7.41 20.57
C ARG A 18 7.51 6.75 20.40
N GLU A 19 7.33 5.93 19.37
CA GLU A 19 6.10 5.16 19.18
C GLU A 19 5.90 4.13 20.33
N TRP A 20 6.99 3.56 20.83
CA TRP A 20 7.00 2.67 21.99
C TRP A 20 6.61 3.38 23.28
N ASP A 21 7.18 4.54 23.59
CA ASP A 21 6.81 5.33 24.78
C ASP A 21 5.34 5.74 24.73
N GLN A 22 4.84 6.13 23.55
CA GLN A 22 3.42 6.44 23.35
C GLN A 22 2.51 5.24 23.57
N LEU A 23 2.98 4.03 23.24
CA LEU A 23 2.25 2.79 23.50
C LEU A 23 2.21 2.50 25.00
N LEU A 24 3.36 2.58 25.69
CA LEU A 24 3.46 2.38 27.13
C LEU A 24 2.56 3.36 27.90
N ALA A 25 2.58 4.65 27.54
CA ALA A 25 1.72 5.66 28.16
C ALA A 25 0.21 5.36 27.98
N LYS A 26 -0.19 4.70 26.88
CA LYS A 26 -1.58 4.27 26.66
C LYS A 26 -1.94 3.01 27.45
N LEU A 27 -0.96 2.17 27.75
CA LEU A 27 -1.13 0.91 28.47
C LEU A 27 -1.06 1.09 29.99
N ASP A 28 -0.36 2.10 30.48
CA ASP A 28 -0.23 2.41 31.92
C ASP A 28 -1.57 2.44 32.70
N PRO A 29 -2.66 3.05 32.20
CA PRO A 29 -3.94 3.02 32.91
C PRO A 29 -4.73 1.71 32.75
N VAL A 30 -4.29 0.78 31.90
CA VAL A 30 -5.06 -0.43 31.58
C VAL A 30 -4.86 -1.48 32.67
N ARG A 31 -5.92 -1.79 33.41
CA ARG A 31 -5.96 -2.90 34.36
C ARG A 31 -6.66 -4.09 33.75
N LEU A 32 -5.99 -5.24 33.77
CA LEU A 32 -6.56 -6.51 33.34
C LEU A 32 -7.69 -6.93 34.30
N ASN A 33 -8.70 -7.58 33.77
CA ASN A 33 -9.81 -8.14 34.54
C ASN A 33 -10.08 -9.58 34.10
N ASP A 34 -10.81 -10.34 34.91
CA ASP A 34 -11.22 -11.73 34.58
C ASP A 34 -12.43 -11.78 33.62
N GLN A 35 -12.81 -10.66 32.99
CA GLN A 35 -13.91 -10.70 32.03
C GLN A 35 -13.45 -11.36 30.72
N LYS A 36 -14.38 -12.06 30.05
CA LYS A 36 -14.10 -12.63 28.73
C LYS A 36 -13.76 -11.52 27.74
N ASP A 37 -12.62 -11.67 27.08
CA ASP A 37 -12.18 -10.79 26.01
C ASP A 37 -13.19 -10.76 24.86
N LYS A 38 -13.40 -9.55 24.32
CA LYS A 38 -14.22 -9.31 23.13
C LYS A 38 -13.33 -8.80 22.02
N ALA A 39 -13.19 -9.60 20.96
CA ALA A 39 -12.53 -9.15 19.74
C ALA A 39 -13.38 -8.07 19.05
N VAL A 40 -12.85 -6.86 18.92
CA VAL A 40 -13.52 -5.75 18.23
C VAL A 40 -12.76 -5.42 16.94
N TRP A 41 -13.47 -5.39 15.82
CA TRP A 41 -12.88 -5.08 14.52
C TRP A 41 -12.68 -3.57 14.35
N LYS A 42 -11.48 -3.06 14.64
CA LYS A 42 -11.17 -1.61 14.59
C LYS A 42 -11.14 -0.99 13.19
N LEU A 43 -11.12 -1.79 12.14
CA LEU A 43 -11.08 -1.30 10.75
C LEU A 43 -12.45 -0.87 10.23
N GLU A 44 -13.52 -1.08 11.00
CA GLU A 44 -14.86 -0.60 10.68
C GLU A 44 -15.49 0.10 11.88
N SER A 45 -16.27 1.14 11.61
CA SER A 45 -16.89 1.98 12.64
C SER A 45 -17.88 1.25 13.54
N LYS A 46 -18.50 0.15 13.08
CA LYS A 46 -19.43 -0.64 13.89
C LYS A 46 -18.74 -1.75 14.69
N GLY A 47 -17.42 -1.91 14.54
CA GLY A 47 -16.65 -2.90 15.28
C GLY A 47 -16.93 -4.34 14.85
N GLN A 48 -17.66 -4.56 13.75
CA GLN A 48 -18.10 -5.88 13.31
C GLN A 48 -17.20 -6.44 12.20
N TYR A 49 -16.80 -7.69 12.36
CA TYR A 49 -16.07 -8.40 11.32
C TYR A 49 -17.01 -8.83 10.19
N THR A 50 -16.64 -8.50 8.95
CA THR A 50 -17.27 -9.10 7.76
C THR A 50 -16.21 -9.46 6.74
N THR A 51 -16.40 -10.61 6.08
CA THR A 51 -15.51 -11.11 5.02
C THR A 51 -15.32 -10.07 3.91
N ARG A 52 -16.38 -9.33 3.57
CA ARG A 52 -16.34 -8.26 2.57
C ARG A 52 -15.39 -7.12 2.96
N LEU A 53 -15.44 -6.66 4.20
CA LEU A 53 -14.57 -5.57 4.67
C LEU A 53 -13.11 -6.03 4.79
N MET A 54 -12.90 -7.27 5.25
CA MET A 54 -11.59 -7.90 5.28
C MET A 54 -10.95 -7.94 3.89
N TYR A 55 -11.65 -8.49 2.90
CA TYR A 55 -11.14 -8.51 1.52
C TYR A 55 -10.92 -7.11 0.95
N ARG A 56 -11.81 -6.15 1.22
CA ARG A 56 -11.60 -4.75 0.80
C ARG A 56 -10.30 -4.17 1.39
N PHE A 57 -10.02 -4.47 2.66
CA PHE A 57 -8.82 -4.02 3.33
C PHE A 57 -7.56 -4.71 2.79
N LEU A 58 -7.58 -6.02 2.60
CA LEU A 58 -6.44 -6.76 2.06
C LEU A 58 -6.07 -6.34 0.64
N THR A 59 -7.05 -6.14 -0.23
CA THR A 59 -6.81 -5.83 -1.65
C THR A 59 -6.39 -4.38 -1.90
N PHE A 60 -6.94 -3.43 -1.13
CA PHE A 60 -6.74 -1.99 -1.38
C PHE A 60 -6.18 -1.21 -0.18
N ARG A 61 -5.75 -1.88 0.90
CA ARG A 61 -5.43 -1.27 2.20
C ARG A 61 -6.54 -0.37 2.74
N GLY A 62 -7.79 -0.64 2.34
CA GLY A 62 -8.95 0.20 2.65
C GLY A 62 -9.04 1.52 1.87
N VAL A 63 -8.11 1.82 0.96
CA VAL A 63 -8.10 3.05 0.16
C VAL A 63 -8.86 2.84 -1.15
N ASN A 64 -9.97 3.54 -1.32
CA ASN A 64 -10.65 3.61 -2.61
C ASN A 64 -9.91 4.59 -3.52
N ASP A 65 -9.16 4.09 -4.51
CA ASP A 65 -8.52 4.93 -5.52
C ASP A 65 -9.58 5.53 -6.46
N ARG A 66 -10.10 6.68 -6.05
CA ARG A 66 -11.07 7.47 -6.81
C ARG A 66 -10.53 7.87 -8.19
N ARG A 67 -9.21 8.02 -8.35
CA ARG A 67 -8.58 8.40 -9.63
C ARG A 67 -8.57 7.22 -10.59
N ALA A 68 -8.17 6.03 -10.12
CA ALA A 68 -8.30 4.80 -10.89
C ALA A 68 -9.76 4.53 -11.25
N ALA A 69 -10.70 4.68 -10.31
CA ALA A 69 -12.13 4.47 -10.58
C ALA A 69 -12.65 5.41 -11.69
N LYS A 70 -12.26 6.69 -11.69
CA LYS A 70 -12.59 7.63 -12.78
C LYS A 70 -11.94 7.23 -14.10
N LEU A 71 -10.66 6.88 -14.08
CA LEU A 71 -9.91 6.44 -15.26
C LEU A 71 -10.58 5.24 -15.95
N TRP A 72 -11.05 4.26 -15.17
CA TRP A 72 -11.72 3.07 -15.69
C TRP A 72 -13.13 3.32 -16.22
N LYS A 73 -13.84 4.33 -15.69
CA LYS A 73 -15.19 4.73 -16.14
C LYS A 73 -15.22 5.62 -17.39
N ASN A 74 -14.10 6.21 -17.78
CA ASN A 74 -14.03 7.11 -18.94
C ASN A 74 -14.10 6.36 -20.28
N LYS A 75 -14.60 7.04 -21.33
CA LYS A 75 -14.69 6.53 -22.72
C LYS A 75 -13.33 6.40 -23.45
N LEU A 76 -12.22 6.43 -22.73
CA LEU A 76 -10.88 6.37 -23.33
C LEU A 76 -10.60 4.96 -23.89
N PRO A 77 -9.84 4.85 -24.99
CA PRO A 77 -9.30 3.58 -25.45
C PRO A 77 -8.56 2.82 -24.33
N MET A 78 -8.65 1.49 -24.33
CA MET A 78 -8.08 0.64 -23.28
C MET A 78 -6.57 0.84 -23.11
N LYS A 79 -5.85 1.02 -24.22
CA LYS A 79 -4.39 1.25 -24.24
C LYS A 79 -3.99 2.49 -23.42
N ILE A 80 -4.76 3.58 -23.54
CA ILE A 80 -4.50 4.83 -22.81
C ILE A 80 -4.79 4.65 -21.31
N ARG A 81 -5.86 3.92 -20.95
CA ARG A 81 -6.19 3.61 -19.56
C ARG A 81 -5.10 2.79 -18.87
N VAL A 82 -4.57 1.76 -19.54
CA VAL A 82 -3.48 0.94 -19.00
C VAL A 82 -2.19 1.75 -18.85
N PHE A 83 -1.85 2.58 -19.84
CA PHE A 83 -0.70 3.47 -19.77
C PHE A 83 -0.79 4.44 -18.59
N LEU A 84 -1.91 5.15 -18.44
CA LEU A 84 -2.13 6.08 -17.33
C LEU A 84 -2.10 5.37 -15.97
N ARG A 85 -2.61 4.14 -15.87
CA ARG A 85 -2.47 3.36 -14.64
C ARG A 85 -1.00 3.05 -14.32
N GLN A 86 -0.21 2.68 -15.32
CA GLN A 86 1.22 2.42 -15.14
C GLN A 86 1.98 3.70 -14.75
N THR A 87 1.63 4.85 -15.35
CA THR A 87 2.22 6.15 -15.00
C THR A 87 1.92 6.53 -13.56
N PHE A 88 0.66 6.43 -13.11
CA PHE A 88 0.28 6.77 -11.74
C PHE A 88 0.88 5.85 -10.68
N HIS A 89 1.20 4.60 -11.02
CA HIS A 89 1.86 3.66 -10.11
C HIS A 89 3.38 3.65 -10.23
N ASN A 90 3.99 4.59 -10.96
CA ASN A 90 5.44 4.63 -11.24
C ASN A 90 5.99 3.31 -11.79
N ARG A 91 5.15 2.57 -12.55
CA ARG A 91 5.50 1.29 -13.19
C ARG A 91 5.80 1.45 -14.68
N LEU A 92 6.01 2.68 -15.14
CA LEU A 92 6.55 2.89 -16.46
C LEU A 92 7.97 2.34 -16.48
N PRO A 93 8.35 1.56 -17.51
CA PRO A 93 9.75 1.35 -17.81
C PRO A 93 10.36 2.75 -17.99
N THR A 94 11.21 3.17 -17.05
CA THR A 94 11.82 4.50 -16.99
C THR A 94 12.41 4.87 -18.36
N GLY A 95 12.51 6.17 -18.66
CA GLY A 95 12.94 6.72 -19.95
C GLY A 95 14.19 6.09 -20.60
N LEU A 96 15.04 5.39 -19.83
CA LEU A 96 16.14 4.56 -20.32
C LEU A 96 15.67 3.39 -21.22
N ALA A 97 14.60 2.68 -20.86
CA ALA A 97 14.02 1.59 -21.65
C ALA A 97 13.27 2.11 -22.89
N LEU A 98 12.65 3.30 -22.78
CA LEU A 98 12.07 4.00 -23.93
C LEU A 98 13.14 4.53 -24.88
N LYS A 99 14.25 5.08 -24.36
CA LYS A 99 15.43 5.45 -25.15
C LYS A 99 15.98 4.24 -25.88
N SER A 100 16.23 3.11 -25.21
CA SER A 100 16.79 1.92 -25.86
C SER A 100 15.89 1.39 -26.98
N LYS A 101 14.55 1.38 -26.79
CA LYS A 101 13.60 1.04 -27.86
C LYS A 101 13.52 2.09 -28.97
N MET A 102 13.63 3.38 -28.63
CA MET A 102 13.62 4.48 -29.59
C MET A 102 14.92 4.55 -30.40
N TYR A 103 16.06 4.09 -29.88
CA TYR A 103 17.30 3.91 -30.66
C TYR A 103 17.24 2.69 -31.60
N GLN A 104 16.33 1.73 -31.38
CA GLN A 104 16.14 0.57 -32.26
C GLN A 104 15.13 0.79 -33.40
N LEU A 105 14.31 1.84 -33.34
CA LEU A 105 13.33 2.16 -34.38
C LEU A 105 13.93 2.85 -35.63
N PRO A 106 14.88 3.80 -35.53
CA PRO A 106 15.52 4.44 -36.68
C PRO A 106 16.32 3.48 -37.56
N THR A 107 16.82 2.37 -36.99
CA THR A 107 17.62 1.38 -37.72
C THR A 107 16.78 0.47 -38.62
N LEU A 108 15.46 0.42 -38.45
CA LEU A 108 14.58 -0.49 -39.20
C LEU A 108 13.78 0.20 -40.34
N TRP A 109 13.92 1.51 -40.52
CA TRP A 109 13.21 2.27 -41.58
C TRP A 109 14.16 3.05 -42.52
N GLY A 110 15.45 2.74 -42.51
CA GLY A 110 16.48 3.50 -43.24
C GLY A 110 17.43 2.70 -44.13
N ALA A 111 17.17 1.42 -44.41
CA ALA A 111 18.04 0.60 -45.27
C ALA A 111 17.23 -0.05 -46.38
N GLY A 112 16.99 0.71 -47.45
CA GLY A 112 16.23 0.24 -48.62
C GLY A 112 16.10 1.28 -49.72
N LYS A 113 17.13 2.12 -49.91
CA LYS A 113 17.34 2.91 -51.13
C LYS A 113 18.84 3.05 -51.36
N HIS A 114 19.39 2.16 -52.18
CA HIS A 114 20.33 2.43 -53.26
C HIS A 114 20.54 1.14 -54.04
#